data_AF-A0A1N6XWN4-F1
#
_entry.id   AF-A0A1N6XWN4-F1
#
_cell.length_a   1.000
_cell.length_b   1.000
_cell.length_c   1.000
_cell.angle_alpha   90.00
_cell.angle_beta   90.00
_cell.angle_gamma   90.00
#
_symmetry.space_group_name_H-M   'P 1'
#
loop_
_entity.id
_entity.type
_entity.pdbx_description
1 polymer ?
#
loop_
_entity_poly.entity_id
_entity_poly.type
_entity_poly.pdbx_seq_one_letter_code
_entity_poly.pdbx_strand_id
1 'polypeptide(L)'
;MKANVILLTAGVALSIVSKWLQFRGKADIGDLLVFPAAVFLVLGGLFSWPQYQVWLNDQDTSGAAKMFGAAACTGIVSFQLMAWIVFGRKLDIGFLFLIPVFISIGGVVWFWIRLKS
;
A
#
# COMPACT_ATOMS: atom_id res chain seq x y z
N MET A 1 1.50 -20.61 -8.97
CA MET A 1 2.39 -19.53 -8.48
C MET A 1 1.88 -19.07 -7.12
N LYS A 2 2.76 -18.83 -6.14
CA LYS A 2 2.34 -18.34 -4.82
C LYS A 2 1.70 -16.94 -4.98
N ALA A 3 0.63 -16.66 -4.23
CA ALA A 3 -0.17 -15.44 -4.37
C ALA A 3 0.67 -14.14 -4.24
N ASN A 4 1.70 -14.17 -3.40
CA ASN A 4 2.64 -13.07 -3.24
C ASN A 4 3.41 -12.74 -4.53
N VAL A 5 3.86 -13.74 -5.30
CA VAL A 5 4.58 -13.52 -6.56
C VAL A 5 3.68 -12.87 -7.60
N ILE A 6 2.41 -13.27 -7.67
CA ILE A 6 1.43 -12.69 -8.60
C ILE A 6 1.18 -11.22 -8.25
N LEU A 7 0.94 -10.93 -6.97
CA LEU A 7 0.70 -9.56 -6.50
C LEU A 7 1.92 -8.64 -6.72
N LEU A 8 3.13 -9.14 -6.41
CA LEU A 8 4.36 -8.38 -6.64
C LEU A 8 4.59 -8.14 -8.13
N THR A 9 4.43 -9.16 -8.97
CA THR A 9 4.62 -9.03 -10.42
C THR A 9 3.62 -8.05 -11.02
N ALA A 10 2.35 -8.14 -10.61
CA ALA A 10 1.32 -7.19 -11.01
C ALA A 10 1.65 -5.76 -10.56
N GLY A 11 2.03 -5.57 -9.28
CA GLY A 11 2.40 -4.26 -8.75
C GLY A 11 3.59 -3.63 -9.48
N VAL A 12 4.62 -4.42 -9.81
CA VAL A 12 5.77 -3.96 -10.60
C VAL A 12 5.37 -3.64 -12.03
N ALA A 13 4.60 -4.51 -12.68
CA ALA A 13 4.12 -4.28 -14.05
C ALA A 13 3.29 -3.00 -14.14
N LEU A 14 2.33 -2.80 -13.23
CA LEU A 14 1.54 -1.56 -13.16
C LEU A 14 2.41 -0.33 -12.91
N SER A 15 3.44 -0.43 -12.06
CA SER A 15 4.38 0.68 -11.83
C SER A 15 5.18 1.05 -13.08
N ILE A 16 5.59 0.06 -13.87
CA ILE A 16 6.30 0.27 -15.14
C ILE A 16 5.36 0.94 -16.16
N VAL A 17 4.14 0.41 -16.30
CA VAL A 17 3.12 0.95 -17.22
C VAL A 17 2.74 2.38 -16.84
N SER A 18 2.58 2.66 -15.53
CA SER A 18 2.33 4.01 -15.00
C SER A 18 3.40 5.01 -15.46
N LYS A 19 4.68 4.71 -15.20
CA LYS A 19 5.80 5.58 -15.60
C LYS A 19 5.89 5.75 -17.12
N TRP A 20 5.64 4.68 -17.86
CA TRP A 20 5.65 4.72 -19.32
C TRP A 20 4.52 5.63 -19.88
N LEU A 21 3.33 5.59 -19.28
CA LEU A 21 2.21 6.46 -19.66
C LEU A 21 2.48 7.93 -19.30
N GLN A 22 3.08 8.20 -18.13
CA GLN A 22 3.51 9.55 -17.76
C GLN A 22 4.50 10.11 -18.79
N PHE A 23 5.46 9.28 -19.25
CA PHE A 23 6.43 9.70 -20.26
C PHE A 23 5.81 9.99 -21.64
N ARG A 24 4.71 9.30 -22.00
CA ARG A 24 3.97 9.55 -23.25
C ARG A 24 2.94 10.69 -23.17
N GLY A 25 2.99 11.52 -22.13
CA GLY A 25 2.11 12.68 -21.97
C GLY A 25 0.71 12.34 -21.47
N LYS A 26 0.44 11.10 -21.03
CA LYS A 26 -0.79 10.71 -20.34
C LYS A 26 -0.59 10.68 -18.83
N ALA A 27 -0.13 11.81 -18.28
CA ALA A 27 0.25 11.95 -16.87
C ALA A 27 -0.89 11.54 -15.92
N ASP A 28 -2.12 11.99 -16.17
CA ASP A 28 -3.26 11.69 -15.28
C ASP A 28 -3.56 10.19 -15.14
N ILE A 29 -3.50 9.44 -16.26
CA ILE A 29 -3.76 8.00 -16.25
C ILE A 29 -2.59 7.26 -15.60
N GLY A 30 -1.36 7.69 -15.89
CA GLY A 30 -0.17 7.15 -15.26
C GLY A 30 -0.17 7.34 -13.75
N ASP A 31 -0.55 8.53 -13.27
CA ASP A 31 -0.67 8.85 -11.85
C ASP A 31 -1.76 8.00 -11.18
N LEU A 32 -2.91 7.83 -11.85
CA LEU A 32 -3.99 6.98 -11.33
C LEU A 32 -3.56 5.51 -11.18
N LEU A 33 -2.72 5.01 -12.08
CA LEU A 33 -2.19 3.63 -12.04
C LEU A 33 -1.20 3.40 -10.88
N VAL A 34 -0.60 4.45 -10.31
CA VAL A 34 0.30 4.32 -9.14
C VAL A 34 -0.44 3.80 -7.91
N PHE A 35 -1.72 4.16 -7.74
CA PHE A 35 -2.54 3.73 -6.60
C PHE A 35 -2.74 2.21 -6.53
N PRO A 36 -3.31 1.54 -7.55
CA PRO A 36 -3.45 0.09 -7.52
C PRO A 36 -2.09 -0.61 -7.51
N ALA A 37 -1.05 -0.04 -8.15
CA ALA A 37 0.30 -0.57 -8.09
C ALA A 37 0.84 -0.62 -6.65
N ALA A 38 0.68 0.47 -5.90
CA ALA A 38 1.13 0.56 -4.52
C ALA A 38 0.40 -0.42 -3.59
N VAL A 39 -0.91 -0.59 -3.77
CA VAL A 39 -1.70 -1.57 -3.01
C VAL A 39 -1.22 -3.00 -3.30
N PHE A 40 -1.01 -3.35 -4.58
CA PHE A 40 -0.52 -4.68 -4.93
C PHE A 40 0.89 -4.96 -4.41
N LEU A 41 1.77 -3.95 -4.40
CA LEU A 41 3.11 -4.09 -3.83
C LEU A 41 3.06 -4.31 -2.31
N VAL A 42 2.24 -3.55 -1.58
CA VAL A 42 2.08 -3.72 -0.13
C VAL A 42 1.49 -5.08 0.19
N LEU A 43 0.38 -5.48 -0.46
CA LEU A 43 -0.20 -6.79 -0.26
C LEU A 43 0.78 -7.91 -0.64
N GLY A 44 1.48 -7.79 -1.76
CA GLY A 44 2.51 -8.75 -2.18
C GLY A 44 3.65 -8.87 -1.18
N GLY A 45 4.07 -7.75 -0.56
CA GLY A 45 5.04 -7.72 0.53
C GLY A 45 4.53 -8.41 1.79
N LEU A 46 3.31 -8.08 2.23
CA LEU A 46 2.66 -8.71 3.38
C LEU A 46 2.49 -10.22 3.19
N PHE A 47 2.00 -10.65 2.03
CA PHE A 47 1.89 -12.07 1.70
C PHE A 47 3.26 -12.73 1.48
N SER A 48 4.36 -11.98 1.29
CA SER A 48 5.70 -12.57 1.28
C SER A 48 6.24 -12.81 2.69
N TRP A 49 5.59 -12.26 3.71
CA TRP A 49 5.96 -12.42 5.10
C TRP A 49 5.34 -13.70 5.69
N PRO A 50 6.14 -14.71 6.09
CA PRO A 50 5.60 -15.96 6.64
C PRO A 50 4.74 -15.75 7.90
N GLN A 51 5.15 -14.85 8.80
CA GLN A 51 4.42 -14.55 10.05
C GLN A 51 3.04 -13.96 9.77
N TYR A 52 2.92 -13.07 8.79
CA TYR A 52 1.64 -12.51 8.39
C TYR A 52 0.68 -13.58 7.83
N GLN A 53 1.20 -14.55 7.07
CA GLN A 53 0.39 -15.68 6.59
C GLN A 53 -0.12 -16.56 7.73
N VAL A 54 0.72 -16.80 8.75
CA VAL A 54 0.32 -17.53 9.96
C VAL A 54 -0.81 -16.78 10.66
N TRP A 55 -0.63 -15.47 10.91
CA TRP A 55 -1.66 -14.66 11.57
C TRP A 55 -2.98 -14.57 10.79
N LEU A 56 -2.91 -14.58 9.46
CA LEU A 56 -4.08 -14.51 8.61
C LEU A 56 -4.89 -15.82 8.58
N ASN A 57 -4.21 -16.96 8.70
CA ASN A 57 -4.82 -18.29 8.65
C ASN A 57 -5.30 -18.79 10.01
N ASP A 58 -4.84 -18.19 11.10
CA ASP A 58 -5.25 -18.54 12.46
C ASP A 58 -6.59 -17.86 12.83
N GLN A 59 -7.53 -18.59 13.43
CA GLN A 59 -8.89 -18.10 13.68
C GLN A 59 -8.91 -16.90 14.63
N ASP A 60 -8.05 -16.91 15.65
CA ASP A 60 -8.02 -15.88 16.68
C ASP A 60 -7.35 -14.58 16.19
N THR A 61 -6.33 -14.69 15.33
CA THR A 61 -5.57 -13.51 14.86
C THR A 61 -5.97 -13.02 13.47
N SER A 62 -6.78 -13.77 12.72
CA SER A 62 -7.14 -13.44 11.33
C SER A 62 -7.82 -12.07 11.19
N GLY A 63 -8.65 -11.67 12.17
CA GLY A 63 -9.29 -10.36 12.18
C GLY A 63 -8.28 -9.22 12.32
N ALA A 64 -7.34 -9.34 13.26
CA ALA A 64 -6.28 -8.37 13.47
C ALA A 64 -5.29 -8.33 12.28
N ALA A 65 -4.98 -9.47 11.67
CA ALA A 65 -4.15 -9.54 10.47
C ALA A 65 -4.80 -8.82 9.27
N LYS A 66 -6.11 -8.97 9.06
CA LYS A 66 -6.85 -8.23 8.03
C LYS A 66 -6.85 -6.73 8.29
N MET A 67 -7.07 -6.31 9.54
CA MET A 67 -6.98 -4.89 9.93
C MET A 67 -5.58 -4.33 9.73
N PHE A 68 -4.53 -5.10 10.03
CA PHE A 68 -3.15 -4.73 9.78
C PHE A 68 -2.89 -4.51 8.29
N GLY A 69 -3.34 -5.44 7.43
CA GLY A 69 -3.24 -5.29 5.98
C GLY A 69 -4.01 -4.09 5.45
N ALA A 70 -5.23 -3.86 5.97
CA ALA A 70 -6.03 -2.69 5.62
C ALA A 70 -5.34 -1.38 6.03
N ALA A 71 -4.81 -1.29 7.26
CA ALA A 71 -4.09 -0.12 7.73
C ALA A 71 -2.82 0.14 6.89
N ALA A 72 -2.06 -0.90 6.54
CA ALA A 72 -0.90 -0.78 5.67
C ALA A 72 -1.28 -0.25 4.26
N CYS A 73 -2.38 -0.77 3.69
CA CYS A 73 -2.92 -0.30 2.42
C CYS A 73 -3.43 1.15 2.49
N THR A 74 -4.15 1.53 3.54
CA THR A 74 -4.61 2.91 3.74
C THR A 74 -3.43 3.87 3.89
N GLY A 75 -2.40 3.47 4.63
CA GLY A 75 -1.18 4.24 4.81
C GLY A 75 -0.47 4.49 3.48
N ILE A 76 -0.26 3.44 2.66
CA ILE A 76 0.42 3.61 1.37
C ILE A 76 -0.42 4.44 0.40
N VAL A 77 -1.74 4.23 0.33
CA VAL A 77 -2.63 4.99 -0.56
C VAL A 77 -2.64 6.46 -0.16
N SER A 78 -2.70 6.75 1.14
CA SER A 78 -2.63 8.13 1.64
C SER A 78 -1.30 8.79 1.32
N PHE A 79 -0.18 8.04 1.43
CA PHE A 79 1.14 8.53 1.03
C PHE A 79 1.22 8.79 -0.48
N GLN A 80 0.70 7.89 -1.32
CA GLN A 80 0.66 8.11 -2.78
C GLN A 80 -0.22 9.31 -3.14
N LEU A 81 -1.33 9.51 -2.44
CA LEU A 81 -2.22 10.65 -2.66
C LEU A 81 -1.57 11.97 -2.25
N MET A 82 -0.85 11.98 -1.11
CA MET A 82 0.00 13.11 -0.71
C MET A 82 1.02 13.42 -1.81
N ALA A 83 1.75 12.42 -2.29
CA ALA A 83 2.77 12.60 -3.32
C ALA A 83 2.18 13.15 -4.62
N TRP A 84 1.01 12.66 -5.03
CA TRP A 84 0.32 13.15 -6.22
C TRP A 84 -0.13 14.62 -6.09
N ILE A 85 -0.70 15.01 -4.95
CA ILE A 85 -1.17 16.38 -4.74
C ILE A 85 0.00 17.36 -4.59
N VAL A 86 1.01 17.00 -3.79
CA VAL A 86 2.17 17.87 -3.52
C VAL A 86 3.07 17.97 -4.75
N PHE A 87 3.45 16.85 -5.37
CA PHE A 87 4.41 16.87 -6.47
C PHE A 87 3.74 16.97 -7.84
N GLY A 88 2.62 16.28 -8.05
CA GLY A 88 1.89 16.30 -9.32
C GLY A 88 1.12 17.60 -9.54
N ARG A 89 0.39 18.06 -8.52
CA ARG A 89 -0.43 19.29 -8.60
C ARG A 89 0.20 20.54 -7.98
N LYS A 90 1.36 20.42 -7.31
CA LYS A 90 2.05 21.53 -6.63
C LYS A 90 1.17 22.24 -5.59
N LEU A 91 0.33 21.48 -4.89
CA LEU A 91 -0.56 21.99 -3.86
C LEU A 91 -0.10 21.53 -2.47
N ASP A 92 0.19 22.48 -1.59
CA ASP A 92 0.64 22.19 -0.22
C ASP A 92 -0.44 21.54 0.66
N ILE A 93 -1.72 21.63 0.27
CA ILE A 93 -2.80 20.93 0.97
C ILE A 93 -2.60 19.40 0.98
N GLY A 94 -1.80 18.87 0.05
CA GLY A 94 -1.45 17.45 0.02
C GLY A 94 -0.77 16.96 1.29
N PHE A 95 -0.07 17.82 2.04
CA PHE A 95 0.54 17.45 3.32
C PHE A 95 -0.48 17.02 4.38
N LEU A 96 -1.76 17.39 4.25
CA LEU A 96 -2.83 16.92 5.14
C LEU A 96 -2.95 15.38 5.12
N PHE A 97 -2.61 14.74 3.99
CA PHE A 97 -2.61 13.28 3.87
C PHE A 97 -1.47 12.59 4.62
N LEU A 98 -0.53 13.32 5.22
CA LEU A 98 0.40 12.74 6.19
C LEU A 98 -0.30 12.30 7.48
N ILE A 99 -1.40 12.95 7.86
CA ILE A 99 -2.16 12.58 9.07
C ILE A 99 -2.64 11.12 8.99
N PRO A 100 -3.39 10.68 7.95
CA PRO A 100 -3.77 9.28 7.83
C PRO A 100 -2.57 8.33 7.64
N VAL A 101 -1.44 8.80 7.08
CA VAL A 101 -0.20 8.01 7.04
C VAL A 101 0.31 7.72 8.45
N PHE A 102 0.46 8.74 9.30
CA PHE A 102 0.96 8.56 10.66
C PHE A 102 0.00 7.73 11.52
N ILE A 103 -1.32 7.93 11.38
CA ILE A 103 -2.34 7.10 12.05
C ILE A 103 -2.21 5.65 11.60
N SER A 104 -2.02 5.41 10.30
CA SER A 104 -1.86 4.05 9.76
C SER A 104 -0.57 3.38 10.26
N ILE A 105 0.54 4.12 10.31
CA ILE A 105 1.81 3.62 10.88
C ILE A 105 1.63 3.25 12.35
N GLY A 106 1.01 4.13 13.15
CA GLY A 106 0.72 3.86 14.55
C GLY A 106 -0.16 2.62 14.73
N GLY A 107 -1.21 2.47 13.91
CA GLY A 107 -2.07 1.29 13.89
C GLY A 107 -1.31 0.02 13.54
N VAL A 108 -0.50 0.04 12.48
CA VAL A 108 0.37 -1.08 12.06
C VAL A 108 1.30 -1.49 13.19
N VAL A 109 1.99 -0.55 13.84
CA VAL A 109 2.89 -0.84 14.97
C VAL A 109 2.12 -1.41 16.17
N TRP A 110 0.95 -0.87 16.49
CA TRP A 110 0.13 -1.37 17.59
C TRP A 110 -0.38 -2.79 17.35
N PHE A 111 -0.89 -3.07 16.15
CA PHE A 111 -1.30 -4.42 15.74
C PHE A 111 -0.12 -5.38 15.73
N TRP A 112 1.05 -4.93 15.28
CA TRP A 112 2.27 -5.73 15.30
C TRP A 112 2.64 -6.20 16.71
N ILE A 113 2.60 -5.29 17.68
CA ILE A 113 2.88 -5.61 19.09
C ILE A 113 1.83 -6.60 19.62
N ARG A 114 0.55 -6.39 19.31
CA ARG A 114 -0.54 -7.24 19.77
C ARG A 114 -0.54 -8.64 19.15
N LEU A 115 -0.14 -8.77 17.89
CA LEU A 115 -0.05 -10.04 17.16
C LEU A 115 1.18 -10.88 17.55
N LYS A 116 2.18 -10.25 18.19
CA LYS A 116 3.38 -10.92 18.70
C LYS A 116 3.21 -11.42 20.15
N SER A 117 2.29 -10.82 20.91
CA SER A 117 2.00 -11.15 22.31
C SER A 117 1.04 -12.33 22.42
#